data_AF-A0AAN8UHS9-F1
#
_entry.id   AF-A0AAN8UHS9-F1
#
_cell.length_a   1.000
_cell.length_b   1.000
_cell.length_c   1.000
_cell.angle_alpha   90.00
_cell.angle_beta   90.00
_cell.angle_gamma   90.00
#
_symmetry.space_group_name_H-M   'P 1'
#
loop_
_entity.id
_entity.type
_entity.pdbx_description
1 polymer ?
#
loop_
_entity_poly.entity_id
_entity_poly.type
_entity_poly.pdbx_seq_one_letter_code
_entity_poly.pdbx_strand_id
1 'polypeptide(L)' 'MTWGHLPEECISKILSFTTAADACKSCVLSRGFRSAADSDSTWEKFLPPDYEEMIAASPNPIAHASEKELYFRLCL' A
#
# COMPACT_ATOMS: atom_id res chain seq x y z
N MET A 1 -13.21 20.22 11.18
CA MET A 1 -13.09 18.79 11.49
C MET A 1 -11.73 18.33 11.00
N THR A 2 -10.78 18.11 11.90
CA THR A 2 -9.47 17.57 11.54
C THR A 2 -9.62 16.06 11.41
N TRP A 3 -9.25 15.49 10.27
CA TRP A 3 -9.14 14.03 10.08
C TRP A 3 -8.08 13.38 10.99
N GLY A 4 -7.54 14.11 11.98
CA GLY A 4 -6.50 13.68 12.91
C GLY A 4 -6.99 12.84 14.09
N HIS A 5 -8.24 12.39 14.09
CA HIS A 5 -8.80 11.53 15.15
C HIS A 5 -9.06 10.09 14.70
N LEU A 6 -8.90 9.77 13.41
CA LEU A 6 -9.03 8.40 12.95
C LEU A 6 -7.75 7.61 13.28
N PRO A 7 -7.87 6.40 13.83
CA PRO A 7 -6.74 5.48 13.95
C PRO A 7 -6.10 5.22 12.59
N GLU A 8 -4.79 5.02 12.56
CA GLU A 8 -4.03 4.73 11.34
C GLU A 8 -4.61 3.53 10.57
N GLU A 9 -4.98 2.47 11.29
CA GLU A 9 -5.65 1.28 10.74
C GLU A 9 -6.92 1.63 9.97
N CYS A 10 -7.73 2.57 10.47
CA CYS A 10 -8.94 3.00 9.77
C CYS A 10 -8.58 3.76 8.49
N ILE A 11 -7.53 4.59 8.53
CA ILE A 11 -7.06 5.34 7.36
C ILE A 11 -6.50 4.36 6.32
N SER A 12 -5.63 3.43 6.72
CA SER A 12 -5.07 2.39 5.84
C SER A 12 -6.19 1.58 5.19
N LYS A 13 -7.19 1.17 5.98
CA LYS A 13 -8.35 0.45 5.44
C LYS A 13 -9.09 1.26 4.39
N ILE A 14 -9.35 2.55 4.63
CA ILE A 14 -9.97 3.44 3.63
C ILE A 14 -9.11 3.53 2.38
N LEU A 15 -7.80 3.78 2.52
CA LEU A 15 -6.88 3.93 1.40
C LEU A 15 -6.77 2.65 0.56
N SER A 16 -6.84 1.48 1.19
CA SER A 16 -6.83 0.17 0.52
C SER A 16 -8.01 -0.05 -0.45
N PHE A 17 -9.08 0.75 -0.35
CA PHE A 17 -10.22 0.75 -1.27
C PHE A 17 -10.16 1.87 -2.33
N THR A 18 -9.09 2.65 -2.35
CA THR A 18 -8.86 3.70 -3.36
C THR A 18 -7.95 3.20 -4.48
N THR A 19 -7.52 4.07 -5.39
CA THR A 19 -6.45 3.73 -6.35
C THR A 19 -5.08 3.97 -5.71
N ALA A 20 -4.04 3.25 -6.15
CA ALA A 20 -2.67 3.49 -5.68
C ALA A 20 -2.22 4.95 -5.86
N ALA A 21 -2.67 5.60 -6.94
CA ALA A 21 -2.39 7.01 -7.19
C ALA A 21 -3.06 7.93 -6.15
N ASP A 22 -4.31 7.64 -5.77
CA ASP A 22 -5.04 8.43 -4.77
C ASP A 22 -4.52 8.18 -3.35
N ALA A 23 -4.11 6.95 -3.05
CA ALA A 23 -3.38 6.63 -1.81
C ALA A 23 -2.10 7.47 -1.69
N CYS A 24 -1.28 7.53 -2.75
CA CYS A 24 -0.07 8.37 -2.78
C CYS A 24 -0.37 9.87 -2.60
N LYS A 25 -1.43 10.39 -3.23
CA LYS A 25 -1.83 11.80 -3.05
C LYS A 25 -2.29 12.09 -1.62
N SER A 26 -2.87 11.11 -0.92
CA SER A 26 -3.35 11.29 0.44
C SER A 26 -2.23 11.60 1.45
N CYS A 27 -0.97 11.24 1.14
CA CYS A 27 0.21 11.49 2.00
C CYS A 27 0.45 12.97 2.35
N VAL A 28 -0.17 13.91 1.63
CA VAL A 28 -0.02 15.36 1.89
C VAL A 28 -1.07 15.91 2.86
N LEU A 29 -2.10 15.11 3.22
CA LEU A 29 -3.21 15.56 4.07
C LEU A 29 -2.82 15.65 5.55
N SER A 30 -2.08 14.66 6.05
CA SER A 30 -1.59 14.64 7.43
C SER A 30 -0.48 13.59 7.61
N ARG A 31 0.19 13.61 8.77
CA ARG A 31 1.15 12.55 9.15
C ARG A 31 0.51 11.17 9.22
N GLY A 32 -0.74 11.09 9.73
CA GLY A 32 -1.48 9.83 9.81
C GLY A 32 -1.83 9.27 8.43
N PHE A 33 -2.24 10.13 7.49
CA PHE A 33 -2.45 9.71 6.10
C PHE A 33 -1.16 9.27 5.42
N ARG A 34 -0.04 9.97 5.67
CA ARG A 34 1.26 9.54 5.15
C ARG A 34 1.66 8.17 5.67
N SER A 35 1.58 7.93 6.98
CA SER A 35 1.91 6.64 7.57
C SER A 35 1.04 5.53 7.00
N ALA A 36 -0.28 5.74 6.97
CA ALA A 36 -1.21 4.79 6.38
C ALA A 36 -0.95 4.51 4.89
N ALA A 37 -0.69 5.55 4.09
CA ALA A 37 -0.42 5.43 2.67
C ALA A 37 0.95 4.78 2.35
N ASP A 38 1.86 4.71 3.32
CA ASP A 38 3.12 3.99 3.23
C ASP A 38 3.05 2.58 3.86
N SER A 39 1.91 2.20 4.46
CA SER A 39 1.75 0.91 5.16
C SER A 39 1.49 -0.27 4.22
N ASP A 40 2.12 -1.41 4.49
CA ASP A 40 1.95 -2.63 3.68
C ASP A 40 0.49 -3.09 3.59
N SER A 41 -0.31 -2.90 4.65
CA SER A 41 -1.74 -3.25 4.66
C SER A 41 -2.58 -2.47 3.63
N THR A 42 -2.13 -1.28 3.24
CA THR A 42 -2.73 -0.54 2.11
C THR A 42 -2.33 -1.15 0.77
N TRP A 43 -1.04 -1.48 0.60
CA TRP A 43 -0.47 -1.91 -0.68
C TRP A 43 -0.76 -3.37 -1.03
N GLU A 44 -0.96 -4.25 -0.03
CA GLU A 44 -1.42 -5.63 -0.21
C GLU A 44 -2.71 -5.69 -1.05
N LYS A 45 -3.62 -4.72 -0.91
CA LYS A 45 -4.87 -4.65 -1.69
C LYS A 45 -4.69 -4.18 -3.13
N PHE A 46 -3.57 -3.56 -3.46
CA PHE A 46 -3.25 -3.13 -4.82
C PHE A 46 -2.52 -4.21 -5.61
N LEU A 47 -1.98 -5.22 -4.93
CA LEU A 47 -1.31 -6.35 -5.54
C LEU A 47 -2.31 -7.42 -5.99
N PRO A 48 -1.92 -8.29 -6.94
CA PRO A 48 -2.70 -9.49 -7.27
C PRO A 48 -2.89 -10.37 -6.02
N PRO A 49 -4.06 -11.02 -5.83
CA PRO A 49 -4.30 -11.87 -4.67
C PRO A 49 -3.29 -13.01 -4.49
N ASP A 50 -2.70 -13.47 -5.59
CA ASP A 50 -1.74 -14.57 -5.68
C ASP A 50 -0.27 -14.09 -5.80
N TYR A 51 0.02 -12.82 -5.48
CA TYR A 51 1.36 -12.24 -5.64
C TYR A 51 2.47 -13.05 -4.94
N GLU A 52 2.21 -13.59 -3.74
CA GLU A 52 3.17 -14.40 -3.00
C GLU A 52 3.50 -15.71 -3.75
N GLU A 53 2.47 -16.36 -4.30
CA GLU A 53 2.64 -17.59 -5.09
C GLU A 53 3.39 -17.29 -6.39
N MET A 54 3.09 -16.17 -7.05
CA MET A 54 3.80 -15.71 -8.24
C MET A 54 5.29 -15.46 -7.97
N ILE A 55 5.64 -14.86 -6.82
CA ILE A 55 7.03 -14.62 -6.43
C ILE A 55 7.73 -15.94 -6.12
N ALA A 56 7.09 -16.83 -5.36
CA ALA A 56 7.65 -18.12 -4.98
C ALA A 56 7.86 -19.05 -6.19
N ALA A 57 6.97 -19.00 -7.18
CA ALA A 57 7.08 -19.76 -8.41
C ALA A 57 8.08 -19.16 -9.42
N SER A 58 8.52 -17.92 -9.22
CA SER A 58 9.45 -17.25 -10.13
C SER A 58 10.86 -17.84 -10.03
N PRO A 59 11.53 -18.14 -11.16
CA PRO A 59 12.93 -18.56 -11.17
C PRO A 59 13.89 -17.48 -10.65
N ASN A 60 13.43 -16.22 -10.54
CA ASN A 60 14.15 -15.13 -9.90
C ASN A 60 13.20 -14.39 -8.94
N PRO A 61 13.15 -14.79 -7.65
CA PRO A 61 12.29 -14.17 -6.67
C PRO A 61 12.62 -12.69 -6.49
N ILE A 62 11.58 -11.86 -6.48
CA ILE A 62 11.70 -10.41 -6.33
C ILE A 62 11.85 -10.11 -4.84
N ALA A 63 13.09 -9.94 -4.38
CA ALA A 63 13.35 -9.42 -3.03
C ALA A 63 12.81 -8.00 -2.92
N HIS A 64 11.93 -7.71 -1.96
CA HIS A 64 11.33 -6.40 -1.72
C HIS A 64 11.31 -6.10 -0.22
N ALA A 65 11.41 -4.81 0.15
CA ALA A 65 11.38 -4.38 1.55
C ALA A 65 9.98 -3.94 2.02
N SER A 66 9.02 -3.80 1.10
CA SER A 66 7.62 -3.46 1.37
C SER A 66 6.72 -3.89 0.21
N GLU A 67 5.43 -4.06 0.47
CA GLU A 67 4.42 -4.34 -0.56
C GLU A 67 4.29 -3.16 -1.54
N LYS A 68 4.54 -1.95 -1.04
CA LYS A 68 4.66 -0.75 -1.85
C LYS A 68 5.77 -0.87 -2.90
N GLU A 69 6.97 -1.24 -2.47
CA GLU A 69 8.10 -1.43 -3.37
C GLU A 69 7.80 -2.52 -4.40
N LEU A 70 7.20 -3.63 -3.97
CA LEU A 70 6.79 -4.70 -4.86
C LEU A 70 5.81 -4.20 -5.94
N TYR A 71 4.78 -3.45 -5.56
CA TYR A 71 3.83 -2.85 -6.50
C TYR A 71 4.53 -1.99 -7.55
N PHE A 72 5.45 -1.11 -7.12
CA PHE A 72 6.22 -0.26 -8.03
C PHE A 72 7.13 -1.04 -8.97
N ARG A 73 7.55 -2.26 -8.63
CA ARG A 73 8.38 -3.10 -9.50
C ARG A 73 7.58 -3.95 -10.48
N LEU A 74 6.32 -4.23 -10.18
CA LEU A 74 5.44 -5.06 -11.01
C LEU A 74 4.59 -4.24 -11.97
N CYS A 75 4.11 -3.07 -11.53
CA CYS A 75 3.10 -2.28 -12.25
C CYS A 75 3.62 -0.97 -12.84
N LEU A 76 4.86 -0.56 -12.52
CA LEU A 76 5.54 0.63 -13.02
C LEU A 76 6.90 0.26 -13.62
#